data_AF-A0A432DUU7-F1
#
_entry.id   AF-A0A432DUU7-F1
#
_cell.length_a   1.000
_cell.length_b   1.000
_cell.length_c   1.000
_cell.angle_alpha   90.00
_cell.angle_beta   90.00
_cell.angle_gamma   90.00
#
_symmetry.space_group_name_H-M   'P 1'
#
loop_
_entity.id
_entity.type
_entity.pdbx_description
1 polymer ?
#
loop_
_entity_poly.entity_id
_entity_poly.type
_entity_poly.pdbx_seq_one_letter_code
_entity_poly.pdbx_strand_id
1 'polypeptide(L)'
;MGLGYKDKRLSNFVPSIYNSIGNIYNDRRDLKTAESYFIKAYNLAKNDDKLFATARIQIIKNLSVFYEENKNFEKALYYQKEAAELIKKEGQKQFDNNTKSLEIYYDTEQKNQQIKQLEEQQSLMHGKESCIWESFF
;
A
#
# COMPACT_ATOMS: atom_id res chain seq x y z
N MET A 1 37.16 -2.68 -4.75
CA MET A 1 36.25 -3.79 -4.38
C MET A 1 34.83 -3.24 -4.35
N GLY A 2 34.05 -3.50 -5.41
CA GLY A 2 32.67 -3.05 -5.51
C GLY A 2 31.81 -3.83 -4.53
N LEU A 3 31.11 -3.12 -3.63
CA LEU A 3 30.17 -3.72 -2.70
C LEU A 3 29.02 -4.33 -3.50
N GLY A 4 29.09 -5.65 -3.63
CA GLY A 4 28.10 -6.47 -4.29
C GLY A 4 26.76 -6.44 -3.57
N TYR A 5 25.72 -6.63 -4.37
CA TYR A 5 24.37 -7.01 -3.97
C TYR A 5 23.61 -5.95 -3.15
N LYS A 6 23.04 -4.97 -3.89
CA LYS A 6 21.78 -4.31 -3.47
C LYS A 6 20.69 -5.38 -3.38
N ASP A 7 20.54 -5.99 -2.21
CA ASP A 7 19.31 -6.69 -1.90
C ASP A 7 18.17 -5.67 -1.92
N LYS A 8 17.38 -5.68 -2.98
CA LYS A 8 16.28 -4.73 -3.20
C LYS A 8 15.29 -4.73 -2.03
N ARG A 9 15.21 -5.81 -1.24
CA ARG A 9 14.36 -5.87 -0.03
C ARG A 9 14.86 -4.95 1.07
N LEU A 10 16.17 -4.86 1.25
CA LEU A 10 16.79 -3.97 2.24
C LEU A 10 16.73 -2.49 1.80
N SER A 11 16.60 -2.24 0.49
CA SER A 11 16.46 -0.90 -0.08
C SER A 11 15.30 -0.11 0.52
N ASN A 12 14.21 -0.79 0.93
CA ASN A 12 13.03 -0.14 1.49
C ASN A 12 13.28 0.47 2.88
N PHE A 13 14.32 0.01 3.61
CA PHE A 13 14.65 0.57 4.92
C PHE A 13 15.62 1.75 4.84
N VAL A 14 16.35 1.88 3.73
CA VAL A 14 17.37 2.93 3.54
C VAL A 14 16.81 4.34 3.76
N PRO A 15 15.62 4.71 3.22
CA PRO A 15 15.03 6.02 3.48
C PRO A 15 14.74 6.26 4.96
N SER A 16 14.19 5.25 5.66
CA SER A 16 13.89 5.33 7.08
C SER A 16 15.16 5.48 7.93
N ILE A 17 16.26 4.81 7.55
CA ILE A 17 17.56 4.93 8.22
C ILE A 17 18.08 6.37 8.09
N TYR A 18 18.07 6.95 6.88
CA TYR A 18 18.48 8.34 6.71
C TYR A 18 17.60 9.32 7.48
N ASN A 19 16.29 9.06 7.55
CA ASN A 19 15.37 9.87 8.34
C ASN A 19 15.69 9.83 9.84
N SER A 20 15.98 8.64 10.37
CA SER A 20 16.42 8.49 11.77
C SER A 20 17.76 9.17 12.04
N ILE A 21 18.70 9.12 11.10
CA ILE A 21 19.97 9.87 11.21
C ILE A 21 19.69 11.38 11.23
N GLY A 22 18.78 11.87 10.38
CA GLY A 22 18.32 13.27 10.38
C GLY A 22 17.83 13.71 11.75
N ASN A 23 16.97 12.90 12.40
CA ASN A 23 16.50 13.17 13.77
C ASN A 23 17.66 13.28 14.77
N ILE A 24 18.62 12.34 14.73
CA ILE A 24 19.77 12.36 15.66
C ILE A 24 20.59 13.64 15.52
N TYR A 25 20.80 14.14 14.30
CA TYR A 25 21.50 15.40 14.09
C TYR A 25 20.65 16.63 14.47
N ASN A 26 19.31 16.56 14.30
CA ASN A 26 18.40 17.60 14.77
C ASN A 26 18.46 17.75 16.29
N ASP A 27 18.45 16.64 17.01
CA ASP A 27 18.57 16.60 18.48
C ASP A 27 19.91 17.19 18.95
N ARG A 28 20.98 17.01 18.16
CA ARG A 28 22.30 17.61 18.38
C ARG A 28 22.40 19.08 17.95
N ARG A 29 21.32 19.68 17.45
CA ARG A 29 21.26 21.05 16.90
C ARG A 29 22.20 21.29 15.70
N ASP A 30 22.67 20.23 15.04
CA ASP A 30 23.37 20.34 13.76
C ASP A 30 22.34 20.36 12.62
N LEU A 31 21.71 21.52 12.47
CA LEU A 31 20.57 21.71 11.57
C LEU A 31 20.95 21.46 10.11
N LYS A 32 22.16 21.84 9.68
CA LYS A 32 22.61 21.65 8.30
C LYS A 32 22.75 20.18 7.96
N THR A 33 23.37 19.41 8.86
CA THR A 33 23.53 17.97 8.65
C THR A 33 22.18 17.24 8.75
N ALA A 34 21.33 17.64 9.70
CA ALA A 34 19.98 17.11 9.83
C ALA A 34 19.16 17.30 8.55
N GLU A 35 19.11 18.53 8.01
CA GLU A 35 18.41 18.85 6.76
C GLU A 35 18.93 17.99 5.61
N SER A 36 20.25 17.84 5.48
CA SER A 36 20.85 17.01 4.42
C SER A 36 20.36 15.56 4.47
N TYR A 37 20.29 14.97 5.67
CA TYR A 37 19.84 13.59 5.83
C TYR A 37 18.34 13.42 5.62
N PHE A 38 17.52 14.35 6.12
CA PHE A 38 16.08 14.34 5.84
C PHE A 38 15.79 14.46 4.34
N ILE A 39 16.48 15.34 3.63
CA ILE A 39 16.31 15.51 2.17
C ILE A 39 16.79 14.27 1.41
N LYS A 40 17.87 13.60 1.85
CA LYS A 40 18.28 12.30 1.29
C LYS A 40 17.20 11.24 1.47
N ALA A 41 16.64 11.12 2.67
CA ALA A 41 15.54 10.19 2.95
C ALA A 41 14.34 10.47 2.02
N TYR A 42 13.93 11.73 1.92
CA TYR A 42 12.82 12.14 1.07
C TYR A 42 13.06 11.83 -0.41
N ASN A 43 14.23 12.17 -0.96
CA ASN A 43 14.52 11.91 -2.36
C ASN A 43 14.52 10.43 -2.73
N LEU A 44 14.90 9.56 -1.80
CA LEU A 44 14.81 8.11 -1.99
C LEU A 44 13.37 7.58 -1.87
N ALA A 45 12.54 8.24 -1.05
CA ALA A 45 11.17 7.80 -0.76
C ALA A 45 10.09 8.36 -1.71
N LYS A 46 10.28 9.56 -2.26
CA LYS A 46 9.20 10.31 -2.93
C LYS A 46 8.62 9.60 -4.16
N ASN A 47 9.44 8.87 -4.91
CA ASN A 47 9.07 8.20 -6.16
C ASN A 47 9.15 6.67 -6.09
N ASP A 48 9.27 6.09 -4.88
CA ASP A 48 9.33 4.64 -4.72
C ASP A 48 7.96 4.08 -4.36
N ASP A 49 7.21 3.63 -5.37
CA ASP A 49 5.89 3.01 -5.20
C ASP A 49 5.94 1.66 -4.48
N LYS A 50 7.12 1.06 -4.31
CA LYS A 50 7.31 -0.19 -3.54
C LYS A 50 7.54 0.08 -2.07
N LEU A 51 7.89 1.30 -1.71
CA LEU A 51 8.04 1.70 -0.32
C LEU A 51 6.65 1.82 0.32
N PHE A 52 6.52 1.31 1.54
CA PHE A 52 5.29 1.46 2.31
C PHE A 52 4.90 2.93 2.39
N ALA A 53 3.66 3.25 2.01
CA ALA A 53 3.17 4.62 2.03
C ALA A 53 3.29 5.27 3.42
N THR A 54 3.12 4.49 4.49
CA THR A 54 3.33 4.93 5.88
C THR A 54 4.75 5.45 6.11
N ALA A 55 5.77 4.78 5.58
CA ALA A 55 7.16 5.22 5.68
C ALA A 55 7.39 6.53 4.90
N ARG A 56 6.84 6.64 3.70
CA ARG A 56 6.90 7.88 2.89
C ARG A 56 6.25 9.05 3.63
N ILE A 57 5.04 8.85 4.14
CA ILE A 57 4.30 9.86 4.93
C ILE A 57 5.12 10.28 6.15
N GLN A 58 5.72 9.35 6.89
CA GLN A 58 6.52 9.67 8.07
C GLN A 58 7.74 10.54 7.73
N ILE A 59 8.45 10.23 6.64
CA ILE A 59 9.61 11.00 6.20
C ILE A 59 9.20 12.43 5.84
N ILE A 60 8.10 12.60 5.10
CA ILE A 60 7.59 13.92 4.72
C ILE A 60 7.15 14.72 5.96
N LYS A 61 6.46 14.07 6.91
CA LYS A 61 6.08 14.71 8.17
C LYS A 61 7.28 15.15 9.00
N ASN A 62 8.35 14.35 9.07
CA ASN A 62 9.56 14.74 9.79
C ASN A 62 10.24 15.96 9.14
N LEU A 63 10.26 16.05 7.81
CA LEU A 63 10.72 17.26 7.11
C LEU A 63 9.86 18.48 7.45
N SER A 64 8.54 18.32 7.45
CA SER A 64 7.60 19.38 7.82
C SER A 64 7.91 19.91 9.23
N VAL A 65 7.99 19.01 10.21
CA VAL A 65 8.28 19.36 11.61
C VAL A 65 9.67 20.00 11.74
N PHE A 66 10.69 19.44 11.09
CA PHE A 66 12.02 20.01 11.09
C PHE A 66 12.03 21.46 10.58
N TYR A 67 11.31 21.76 9.50
CA TYR A 67 11.24 23.14 8.99
C TYR A 67 10.40 24.05 9.88
N GLU A 68 9.34 23.54 10.51
CA GLU A 68 8.53 24.28 11.47
C GLU A 68 9.33 24.69 12.70
N GLU A 69 10.07 23.75 13.31
CA GLU A 69 10.95 23.99 14.46
C GLU A 69 12.04 25.03 14.15
N ASN A 70 12.50 25.05 12.90
CA ASN A 70 13.50 26.01 12.41
C ASN A 70 12.89 27.28 11.79
N LYS A 71 11.60 27.54 12.05
CA LYS A 71 10.85 28.75 11.64
C LYS A 71 10.78 28.98 10.12
N ASN A 72 11.02 27.95 9.33
CA ASN A 72 10.82 27.97 7.88
C ASN A 72 9.40 27.47 7.55
N PHE A 73 8.42 28.32 7.84
CA PHE A 73 7.00 27.96 7.72
C PHE A 73 6.56 27.71 6.27
N GLU A 74 7.21 28.31 5.29
CA GLU A 74 6.92 28.08 3.87
C GLU A 74 7.22 26.62 3.49
N LYS A 75 8.42 26.13 3.81
CA LYS A 75 8.79 24.73 3.56
C LYS A 75 7.99 23.77 4.43
N ALA A 76 7.74 24.11 5.70
CA ALA A 76 6.91 23.30 6.58
C ALA A 76 5.52 23.07 5.98
N LEU A 77 4.85 24.15 5.56
CA LEU A 77 3.53 24.09 4.94
C LEU A 77 3.54 23.27 3.64
N TYR A 78 4.59 23.40 2.83
CA TYR A 78 4.77 22.60 1.62
C TYR A 78 4.75 21.11 1.91
N TYR A 79 5.64 20.63 2.79
CA TYR A 79 5.72 19.20 3.12
C TYR A 79 4.48 18.72 3.87
N GLN A 80 3.86 19.55 4.70
CA GLN A 80 2.62 19.18 5.37
C GLN A 80 1.47 18.94 4.39
N LYS A 81 1.34 19.80 3.36
CA LYS A 81 0.36 19.61 2.28
C LYS A 81 0.64 18.34 1.49
N GLU A 82 1.91 18.10 1.14
CA GLU A 82 2.31 16.89 0.42
C GLU A 82 1.97 15.61 1.21
N ALA A 83 2.24 15.59 2.52
CA ALA A 83 1.87 14.47 3.38
C ALA A 83 0.34 14.26 3.43
N ALA A 84 -0.44 15.33 3.53
CA ALA A 84 -1.91 15.27 3.56
C ALA A 84 -2.49 14.75 2.24
N GLU A 85 -1.95 15.20 1.11
CA GLU A 85 -2.34 14.72 -0.22
C GLU A 85 -2.04 13.23 -0.40
N LEU A 86 -0.86 12.77 0.06
CA LEU A 86 -0.50 11.37 0.00
C LEU A 86 -1.43 10.51 0.88
N ILE A 87 -1.72 10.95 2.10
CA ILE A 87 -2.69 10.26 2.99
C ILE A 87 -4.06 10.14 2.31
N LYS A 88 -4.56 11.23 1.72
CA LYS A 88 -5.85 11.22 1.02
C LYS A 88 -5.83 10.24 -0.16
N LYS A 89 -4.77 10.24 -0.97
CA LYS A 89 -4.63 9.37 -2.13
C LYS A 89 -4.62 7.89 -1.73
N GLU A 90 -3.86 7.53 -0.70
CA GLU A 90 -3.78 6.15 -0.22
C GLU A 90 -5.09 5.69 0.42
N GLY A 91 -5.77 6.57 1.17
CA GLY A 91 -7.11 6.29 1.70
C GLY A 91 -8.12 6.01 0.60
N GLN A 92 -8.14 6.81 -0.47
CA GLN A 92 -9.01 6.58 -1.63
C GLN A 92 -8.68 5.24 -2.31
N LYS A 93 -7.39 4.95 -2.53
CA LYS A 93 -6.96 3.69 -3.13
C LYS A 93 -7.38 2.48 -2.31
N GLN A 94 -7.28 2.56 -0.98
CA GLN A 94 -7.74 1.51 -0.08
C GLN A 94 -9.27 1.33 -0.16
N PHE A 95 -10.02 2.43 -0.18
CA PHE A 95 -11.47 2.40 -0.35
C PHE A 95 -11.87 1.72 -1.67
N ASP A 96 -11.27 2.14 -2.79
CA ASP A 96 -11.55 1.58 -4.11
C ASP A 96 -11.24 0.07 -4.18
N ASN A 97 -10.12 -0.35 -3.57
CA ASN A 97 -9.74 -1.76 -3.51
C ASN A 97 -10.74 -2.58 -2.68
N ASN A 98 -11.21 -2.05 -1.55
CA ASN A 98 -12.20 -2.72 -0.72
C ASN A 98 -13.53 -2.87 -1.48
N THR A 99 -13.99 -1.81 -2.15
CA THR A 99 -15.20 -1.83 -2.98
C THR A 99 -15.10 -2.89 -4.07
N LYS A 100 -14.00 -2.92 -4.82
CA LYS A 100 -13.77 -3.95 -5.85
C LYS A 100 -13.73 -5.36 -5.27
N SER A 101 -13.10 -5.53 -4.11
CA SER A 101 -13.04 -6.85 -3.46
C SER A 101 -14.43 -7.32 -3.02
N LEU A 102 -15.28 -6.42 -2.52
CA LEU A 102 -16.67 -6.70 -2.18
C LEU A 102 -17.50 -7.06 -3.42
N GLU A 103 -17.36 -6.30 -4.51
CA GLU A 103 -18.04 -6.60 -5.77
C GLU A 103 -17.68 -8.00 -6.31
N ILE A 104 -16.39 -8.33 -6.32
CA ILE A 104 -15.90 -9.65 -6.74
C ILE A 104 -16.47 -10.76 -5.84
N TYR A 105 -16.51 -10.54 -4.53
CA TYR A 105 -17.08 -11.51 -3.59
C TYR A 105 -18.56 -11.78 -3.88
N TYR A 106 -19.37 -10.73 -4.07
CA TYR A 106 -20.79 -10.89 -4.38
C TYR A 106 -21.04 -11.58 -5.72
N ASP A 107 -20.30 -11.22 -6.77
CA ASP A 107 -20.39 -11.87 -8.09
C ASP A 107 -20.00 -13.35 -8.01
N THR A 108 -18.96 -13.68 -7.22
CA THR A 108 -18.52 -15.07 -7.00
C THR A 108 -19.60 -15.88 -6.27
N GLU A 109 -20.22 -15.34 -5.23
CA GLU A 109 -21.32 -15.99 -4.51
C GLU A 109 -22.52 -16.27 -5.41
N GLN A 110 -22.91 -15.32 -6.26
CA GLN A 110 -24.01 -15.52 -7.21
C GLN A 110 -23.69 -16.61 -8.24
N LYS A 111 -22.47 -16.62 -8.79
CA LYS A 111 -22.01 -17.67 -9.72
C LYS A 111 -21.99 -19.05 -9.05
N ASN A 112 -21.53 -19.13 -7.80
CA ASN A 112 -21.53 -20.39 -7.04
C ASN A 112 -22.95 -20.92 -6.83
N GLN A 113 -23.92 -20.05 -6.53
CA GLN A 113 -25.33 -20.44 -6.42
C GLN A 113 -25.88 -20.96 -7.76
N GLN A 114 -25.54 -20.30 -8.87
CA GLN A 114 -25.95 -20.75 -10.22
C GLN A 114 -25.33 -22.11 -10.59
N ILE A 115 -24.05 -22.31 -10.32
CA ILE A 115 -23.36 -23.59 -10.55
C ILE A 115 -24.06 -24.71 -9.78
N LYS A 116 -24.36 -24.48 -8.50
CA LYS A 116 -25.08 -25.46 -7.66
C LYS A 116 -26.45 -25.82 -8.23
N GLN A 117 -27.21 -24.84 -8.70
CA GLN A 117 -28.52 -25.09 -9.31
C GLN A 117 -28.40 -25.91 -10.61
N LEU A 118 -27.38 -25.66 -11.43
CA LEU A 118 -27.13 -26.42 -12.65
C LEU A 118 -26.71 -27.87 -12.35
N GLU A 119 -25.86 -28.09 -11.36
CA GLU A 119 -25.47 -29.43 -10.90
C GLU A 119 -26.68 -30.23 -10.38
N GLU A 120 -27.54 -29.59 -9.59
CA GLU A 120 -28.80 -30.19 -9.12
C GLU A 120 -29.70 -30.58 -10.30
N GLN A 121 -29.88 -29.70 -11.28
CA GLN A 121 -30.66 -29.99 -12.50
C GLN A 121 -30.08 -31.16 -13.31
N GLN A 122 -28.76 -31.21 -13.49
CA GLN A 122 -28.09 -32.30 -14.21
C GLN A 122 -28.27 -33.64 -13.50
N SER A 123 -28.13 -33.67 -12.17
CA SER A 123 -28.35 -34.87 -11.37
C SER A 123 -29.78 -35.40 -11.49
N LEU A 124 -30.78 -34.51 -11.49
CA LEU A 124 -32.18 -34.86 -11.66
C LEU A 124 -32.49 -35.38 -13.06
N MET A 125 -31.87 -34.79 -14.11
CA MET A 125 -32.02 -35.27 -15.49
C MET A 125 -31.50 -36.71 -15.63
N HIS A 126 -30.27 -36.98 -15.18
CA HIS A 126 -29.70 -38.34 -15.23
C HIS A 126 -30.50 -39.35 -14.40
N GLY A 127 -31.00 -38.95 -13.22
CA GLY A 127 -31.88 -39.81 -12.42
C GLY A 127 -33.17 -40.19 -13.15
N LYS A 128 -33.82 -39.22 -13.83
CA LYS A 128 -35.02 -39.48 -14.63
C LYS A 128 -34.74 -40.40 -15.81
N GLU A 129 -33.63 -40.18 -16.53
CA GLU A 129 -33.22 -41.06 -17.62
C GLU A 129 -33.03 -42.50 -17.12
N SER A 130 -32.35 -42.71 -16.00
CA SER A 130 -32.16 -44.03 -15.39
C SER A 130 -33.49 -44.72 -15.03
N CYS A 131 -34.44 -44.00 -14.39
CA CYS A 131 -35.75 -44.57 -14.07
C CYS A 131 -36.59 -44.91 -15.31
N ILE A 132 -36.45 -44.13 -16.39
CA ILE A 132 -37.11 -44.44 -17.66
C ILE A 132 -36.53 -45.75 -18.23
N TRP A 133 -35.21 -45.93 -18.22
CA TRP A 133 -34.60 -47.19 -18.70
C TRP A 133 -35.02 -48.42 -17.88
N GLU A 134 -35.17 -48.29 -16.56
CA GLU A 134 -35.62 -49.38 -15.67
C GLU A 134 -37.09 -49.76 -15.87
N SER A 135 -37.94 -48.87 -16.39
CA SER A 135 -39.37 -49.13 -16.62
C SER A 135 -39.67 -49.78 -17.99
N PHE A 136 -38.65 -49.93 -18.85
CA PHE A 136 -38.74 -50.60 -20.15
C PHE A 136 -38.22 -52.07 -20.13
N PHE A 137 -37.83 -52.60 -18.98
CA PHE A 137 -37.45 -54.01 -18.74
C PHE A 137 -38.39 -54.65 -17.71
#